data_AF-A0A2V6H7C4-F1
#
_entry.id   AF-A0A2V6H7C4-F1
#
_cell.length_a   1.000
_cell.length_b   1.000
_cell.length_c   1.000
_cell.angle_alpha   90.00
_cell.angle_beta   90.00
_cell.angle_gamma   90.00
#
_symmetry.space_group_name_H-M   'P 1'
#
loop_
_entity.id
_entity.type
_entity.pdbx_description
1 polymer ?
#
loop_
_entity_poly.entity_id
_entity_poly.type
_entity_poly.pdbx_seq_one_letter_code
_entity_poly.pdbx_strand_id
1 'polypeptide(L)' 'HDRALVIGVSRKSFLGKLIGSQEISDRLIPGVALTSLLRARGAEVFRVHDVRENVYALGVTEAVLQRAK' A
#
# COMPACT_ATOMS: atom_id res chain seq x y z
N HIS A 1 9.05 -12.95 -18.38
CA HIS A 1 7.95 -12.80 -17.41
C HIS A 1 7.84 -11.32 -17.08
N ASP A 2 7.17 -10.55 -17.94
CA ASP A 2 7.17 -9.08 -17.89
C ASP A 2 5.73 -8.58 -17.84
N ARG A 3 5.03 -8.89 -16.75
CA ARG A 3 3.63 -8.52 -16.55
C ARG A 3 3.53 -7.74 -15.27
N ALA A 4 2.76 -6.66 -15.32
CA ALA A 4 2.53 -5.80 -14.17
C ALA A 4 1.92 -6.57 -13.00
N LEU A 5 2.48 -6.36 -11.80
CA LEU A 5 1.98 -6.95 -10.57
C LEU A 5 0.85 -6.09 -9.99
N VAL A 6 -0.31 -6.72 -9.79
CA VAL A 6 -1.49 -6.10 -9.16
C VAL A 6 -1.60 -6.51 -7.71
N ILE A 7 -1.73 -5.54 -6.80
CA ILE A 7 -1.82 -5.75 -5.35
C ILE A 7 -3.17 -5.27 -4.83
N GLY A 8 -3.83 -6.10 -4.00
CA GLY A 8 -5.11 -5.78 -3.36
C GLY A 8 -5.11 -6.07 -1.86
N VAL A 9 -4.42 -5.24 -1.08
CA VAL A 9 -4.29 -5.40 0.39
C VAL A 9 -5.27 -4.54 1.20
N SER A 10 -5.90 -3.54 0.58
CA SER A 10 -6.78 -2.58 1.27
C SER A 10 -7.92 -3.25 2.05
N ARG A 11 -8.06 -2.90 3.33
CA ARG A 11 -9.09 -3.38 4.30
C ARG A 11 -9.11 -4.88 4.59
N LYS A 12 -8.11 -5.63 4.12
CA LYS A 12 -8.00 -7.07 4.39
C LYS A 12 -7.84 -7.33 5.89
N SER A 13 -8.49 -8.38 6.40
CA SER A 13 -8.54 -8.71 7.83
C SER A 13 -7.16 -8.99 8.45
N PHE A 14 -6.19 -9.46 7.66
CA PHE A 14 -4.83 -9.69 8.15
C PHE A 14 -4.15 -8.39 8.61
N LEU A 15 -4.52 -7.22 8.04
CA LEU A 15 -3.98 -5.94 8.48
C LEU A 15 -4.36 -5.64 9.92
N GLY A 16 -5.62 -5.90 10.29
CA GLY A 16 -6.08 -5.79 11.67
C GLY A 16 -5.32 -6.74 12.60
N LYS A 17 -5.14 -8.00 12.18
CA LYS A 17 -4.35 -9.00 12.92
C LYS A 17 -2.91 -8.55 13.17
N LEU A 18 -2.25 -7.91 12.19
CA LEU A 18 -0.87 -7.43 12.32
C LEU A 18 -0.72 -6.32 13.35
N ILE A 19 -1.74 -5.48 13.51
CA ILE A 19 -1.73 -4.36 14.48
C ILE A 19 -2.49 -4.66 15.77
N GLY A 20 -3.02 -5.87 15.93
CA GLY A 20 -3.81 -6.27 17.11
C GLY A 20 -5.20 -5.63 17.20
N SER A 21 -5.77 -5.16 16.09
CA SER A 21 -7.12 -4.54 16.05
C SER A 21 -8.12 -5.41 15.28
N GLN A 22 -9.37 -5.44 15.77
CA GLN A 22 -10.48 -6.09 15.07
C GLN A 22 -11.24 -5.11 14.15
N GLU A 23 -11.11 -3.80 14.41
CA GLU A 23 -11.85 -2.76 13.71
C GLU A 23 -11.46 -2.66 12.24
N ILE A 24 -12.44 -2.31 11.40
CA ILE A 24 -12.19 -2.10 9.95
C ILE A 24 -11.50 -0.76 9.71
N SER A 25 -11.87 0.28 10.46
CA SER A 25 -11.29 1.62 10.38
C SER A 25 -9.77 1.62 10.57
N ASP A 26 -9.28 0.74 11.44
CA ASP A 26 -7.87 0.69 11.82
C ASP A 26 -7.00 0.06 10.73
N ARG A 27 -7.61 -0.52 9.69
CA ARG A 27 -6.90 -1.18 8.58
C ARG A 27 -6.39 -0.21 7.53
N LEU A 28 -6.75 1.07 7.61
CA LEU A 28 -6.33 2.10 6.66
C LEU A 28 -4.81 2.32 6.71
N ILE A 29 -4.29 2.70 7.87
CA ILE A 29 -2.87 3.00 8.09
C ILE A 29 -1.94 1.82 7.71
N PRO A 30 -2.14 0.59 8.19
CA PRO A 30 -1.30 -0.54 7.78
C PRO A 30 -1.45 -0.87 6.28
N GLY A 31 -2.62 -0.62 5.69
CA GLY A 31 -2.82 -0.75 4.25
C GLY A 31 -1.97 0.24 3.44
N VAL A 32 -1.97 1.50 3.85
CA VAL A 32 -1.17 2.58 3.22
C VAL A 32 0.33 2.32 3.38
N ALA A 33 0.76 1.82 4.54
CA ALA A 33 2.14 1.40 4.78
C ALA A 33 2.57 0.29 3.81
N LEU A 34 1.73 -0.73 3.61
CA LEU A 34 2.02 -1.79 2.63
C LEU A 34 2.04 -1.29 1.19
N THR A 35 1.17 -0.34 0.82
CA THR A 35 1.20 0.26 -0.52
C THR A 35 2.58 0.86 -0.82
N SER A 36 3.12 1.65 0.11
CA SER A 36 4.46 2.25 -0.02
C SER A 36 5.54 1.18 -0.15
N LEU A 37 5.51 0.18 0.75
CA LEU A 37 6.49 -0.90 0.79
C LEU A 37 6.48 -1.76 -0.49
N LEU A 38 5.29 -2.09 -1.00
CA LEU A 38 5.14 -2.92 -2.19
C LEU A 38 5.48 -2.14 -3.45
N ARG A 39 5.24 -0.83 -3.46
CA ARG A 39 5.68 0.03 -4.56
C ARG A 39 7.20 0.05 -4.67
N ALA A 40 7.90 0.19 -3.55
CA ALA A 40 9.36 0.08 -3.49
C ALA A 40 9.89 -1.32 -3.92
N ARG A 41 9.05 -2.36 -3.88
CA ARG A 41 9.38 -3.71 -4.37
C ARG A 41 8.93 -3.98 -5.82
N GLY A 42 8.51 -2.96 -6.55
CA GLY A 42 8.21 -3.08 -7.98
C GLY A 42 6.76 -3.43 -8.31
N ALA A 43 5.82 -3.34 -7.35
CA ALA A 43 4.40 -3.38 -7.70
C ALA A 43 4.00 -2.15 -8.52
N GLU A 44 3.12 -2.34 -9.51
CA GLU A 44 2.73 -1.30 -10.46
C GLU A 44 1.27 -0.90 -10.33
N VAL A 45 0.40 -1.83 -9.92
CA VAL A 45 -1.04 -1.59 -9.85
C VAL A 45 -1.57 -1.90 -8.45
N PHE A 46 -2.33 -0.96 -7.88
CA PHE A 46 -2.89 -1.08 -6.53
C PHE A 46 -4.42 -0.96 -6.58
N ARG A 47 -5.13 -1.98 -6.09
CA ARG A 47 -6.58 -1.96 -5.87
C ARG A 47 -6.86 -1.54 -4.43
N VAL A 48 -7.38 -0.34 -4.26
CA VAL A 48 -7.62 0.26 -2.93
C VAL A 48 -9.06 0.77 -2.80
N HIS A 49 -9.57 0.83 -1.57
CA HIS A 49 -10.86 1.47 -1.26
C HIS A 49 -10.66 2.96 -0.95
N ASP A 50 -9.56 3.29 -0.26
CA ASP A 50 -9.24 4.63 0.24
C ASP A 50 -8.19 5.26 -0.70
N VAL A 51 -8.67 5.84 -1.80
CA VAL A 51 -7.82 6.25 -2.94
C VAL A 51 -6.89 7.41 -2.57
N ARG A 52 -7.41 8.43 -1.89
CA ARG A 52 -6.68 9.67 -1.59
C ARG A 52 -5.39 9.39 -0.81
N GLU A 53 -5.48 8.60 0.24
CA GLU A 53 -4.38 8.26 1.15
C GLU A 53 -3.31 7.44 0.43
N ASN A 54 -3.72 6.51 -0.44
CA ASN A 54 -2.79 5.68 -1.20
C ASN A 54 -2.10 6.47 -2.32
N VAL A 55 -2.78 7.43 -2.95
CA VAL A 55 -2.14 8.34 -3.92
C VAL A 55 -1.04 9.15 -3.26
N TYR A 56 -1.28 9.71 -2.07
CA TYR A 56 -0.24 10.44 -1.34
C TYR A 56 0.95 9.55 -0.97
N ALA A 57 0.68 8.35 -0.47
CA ALA A 57 1.72 7.40 -0.11
C ALA A 57 2.57 6.97 -1.31
N LEU A 58 1.94 6.69 -2.46
CA LEU A 58 2.64 6.40 -3.71
C LEU A 58 3.48 7.60 -4.16
N GLY A 59 2.91 8.81 -4.17
CA GLY A 59 3.62 10.02 -4.58
C GLY A 59 4.87 10.29 -3.74
N VAL A 60 4.77 10.16 -2.41
CA VAL A 60 5.93 10.30 -1.52
C VAL A 60 6.94 9.18 -1.75
N THR A 61 6.48 7.93 -1.90
CA THR A 61 7.36 6.78 -2.16
C THR A 61 8.14 6.96 -3.45
N GLU A 62 7.48 7.35 -4.55
CA GLU A 62 8.13 7.60 -5.83
C GLU A 62 9.18 8.71 -5.73
N ALA A 63 8.84 9.82 -5.07
CA ALA A 63 9.78 10.93 -4.89
C ALA A 63 11.04 10.52 -4.11
N VAL A 64 10.91 9.62 -3.13
CA VAL A 64 12.04 9.07 -2.38
C VAL A 64 12.85 8.11 -3.23
N LEU A 65 12.20 7.20 -3.96
CA LEU A 65 12.87 6.21 -4.80
C LEU A 65 13.64 6.84 -5.97
N GLN A 66 13.11 7.90 -6.57
CA GLN A 66 13.79 8.64 -7.64
C GLN A 66 15.04 9.36 -7.14
N ARG A 67 15.08 9.76 -5.87
CA ARG A 67 16.24 10.38 -5.23
C ARG A 67 17.35 9.39 -4.87
N ALA A 68 17.00 8.11 -4.73
CA ALA A 68 17.91 7.03 -4.37
C ALA A 68 18.53 6.31 -5.59
N LYS A 69 18.08 6.65 -6.80
CA LYS A 69 18.75 6.29 -8.07
C LYS A 69 19.79 7.34 -8.43
#